data_AF-E3J9W4-F1
#
_entry.id   AF-E3J9W4-F1
#
_cell.length_a   1.000
_cell.length_b   1.000
_cell.length_c   1.000
_cell.angle_alpha   90.00
_cell.angle_beta   90.00
_cell.angle_gamma   90.00
#
_symmetry.space_group_name_H-M   'P 1'
#
loop_
_entity.id
_entity.type
_entity.pdbx_description
1 polymer ?
#
loop_
_entity_poly.entity_id
_entity_poly.type
_entity_poly.pdbx_seq_one_letter_code
_entity_poly.pdbx_strand_id
1 'polypeptide(L)'
;MVTGTQERHIARQRAAVTRSFTVGGAQGYLLTSRCSDGTPADLRLIMGRPGTTLHGLLDTVAVAISTGLQTGIPLATFVRRFADTRFEPAGLTDDPEIPEVTSVVDYVVRRLALDYLTLEDRVPLDVLTPLERAATRPRHAGPVGWRAGRS
;
A
#
# COMPACT_ATOMS: atom_id res chain seq x y z
N MET A 1 9.65 -30.04 -14.79
CA MET A 1 10.56 -29.47 -13.77
C MET A 1 9.69 -28.80 -12.72
N VAL A 2 9.61 -29.37 -11.53
CA VAL A 2 8.87 -28.77 -10.41
C VAL A 2 9.85 -27.83 -9.73
N THR A 3 9.71 -26.52 -9.95
CA THR A 3 10.48 -25.53 -9.18
C THR A 3 9.99 -25.64 -7.74
N GLY A 4 10.76 -26.29 -6.88
CA GLY A 4 10.44 -26.38 -5.46
C GLY A 4 10.31 -24.97 -4.91
N THR A 5 9.14 -24.61 -4.39
CA THR A 5 8.89 -23.36 -3.69
C THR A 5 9.88 -23.30 -2.53
N GLN A 6 10.92 -22.47 -2.64
CA GLN A 6 11.87 -22.27 -1.56
C GLN A 6 11.13 -21.48 -0.47
N GLU A 7 10.68 -22.18 0.58
CA GLU A 7 10.05 -21.54 1.73
C GLU A 7 11.03 -20.52 2.31
N ARG A 8 10.60 -19.26 2.38
CA ARG A 8 11.44 -18.18 2.91
C ARG A 8 11.69 -18.44 4.39
N HIS A 9 12.96 -18.43 4.81
CA HIS A 9 13.33 -18.70 6.19
C HIS A 9 12.84 -17.58 7.12
N ILE A 10 11.77 -17.84 7.86
CA ILE A 10 11.23 -16.92 8.87
C ILE A 10 11.96 -17.16 10.19
N ALA A 11 12.66 -16.14 10.70
CA ALA A 11 13.36 -16.21 11.98
C ALA A 11 12.37 -16.38 13.16
N ARG A 12 12.79 -17.12 14.20
CA ARG A 12 11.99 -17.34 15.43
C ARG A 12 11.60 -16.04 16.14
N GLN A 13 12.42 -14.99 16.01
CA GLN A 13 12.14 -13.63 16.46
C GLN A 13 12.40 -12.68 15.30
N ARG A 14 11.55 -11.67 15.15
CA ARG A 14 11.61 -10.70 14.04
C ARG A 14 11.11 -9.34 14.46
N ALA A 15 11.69 -8.31 13.86
CA ALA A 15 11.21 -6.95 14.04
C ALA A 15 9.83 -6.80 13.39
N ALA A 16 8.93 -6.11 14.10
CA ALA A 16 7.62 -5.73 13.60
C ALA A 16 7.38 -4.25 13.86
N VAL A 17 6.66 -3.61 12.93
CA VAL A 17 6.23 -2.23 13.01
C VAL A 17 4.72 -2.22 13.12
N THR A 18 4.20 -1.47 14.09
CA THR A 18 2.76 -1.21 14.23
C THR A 18 2.49 0.21 13.78
N ARG A 19 1.62 0.39 12.79
CA ARG A 19 1.15 1.68 12.30
C ARG A 19 -0.34 1.82 12.65
N SER A 20 -0.68 2.80 13.48
CA SER A 20 -2.07 3.27 13.57
C SER A 20 -2.39 4.10 12.33
N PHE A 21 -3.62 4.00 11.85
CA PHE A 21 -4.07 4.81 10.72
C PHE A 21 -5.57 5.07 10.83
N THR A 22 -6.04 6.04 10.06
CA THR A 22 -7.46 6.30 9.83
C THR A 22 -7.77 6.24 8.33
N VAL A 23 -8.93 5.69 7.97
CA VAL A 23 -9.47 5.72 6.60
C VAL A 23 -10.94 6.08 6.69
N GLY A 24 -11.36 7.20 6.08
CA GLY A 24 -12.75 7.63 6.12
C GLY A 24 -13.27 7.87 7.55
N GLY A 25 -12.39 8.27 8.47
CA GLY A 25 -12.71 8.42 9.89
C GLY A 25 -12.74 7.11 10.71
N ALA A 26 -12.60 5.94 10.08
CA ALA A 26 -12.46 4.66 10.77
C ALA A 26 -11.00 4.41 11.15
N GLN A 27 -10.73 4.10 12.42
CA GLN A 27 -9.39 3.82 12.94
C GLN A 27 -9.03 2.33 12.76
N GLY A 28 -7.77 2.07 12.40
CA GLY A 28 -7.21 0.73 12.33
C GLY A 28 -5.73 0.68 12.73
N TYR A 29 -5.22 -0.55 12.84
CA TYR A 29 -3.81 -0.84 13.08
C TYR A 29 -3.31 -1.82 12.03
N LEU A 30 -2.20 -1.47 11.39
CA LEU A 30 -1.45 -2.33 10.48
C LEU A 30 -0.16 -2.74 11.18
N LEU A 31 -0.01 -4.03 11.44
CA LEU A 31 1.22 -4.61 11.95
C LEU A 31 1.93 -5.29 10.79
N THR A 32 3.19 -4.95 10.56
CA THR A 32 4.03 -5.57 9.52
C THR A 32 5.28 -6.14 10.15
N SER A 33 5.64 -7.36 9.79
CA SER A 33 6.91 -7.98 10.21
C SER A 33 7.82 -8.18 9.01
N ARG A 34 9.13 -8.18 9.26
CA ARG A 34 10.14 -8.32 8.20
C ARG A 34 10.81 -9.68 8.22
N CYS A 35 11.16 -10.16 7.04
CA CYS A 35 12.13 -11.23 6.82
C CYS A 35 13.56 -10.73 7.13
N SER A 36 14.52 -11.64 7.22
CA SER A 36 15.94 -11.30 7.43
C SER A 36 16.55 -10.50 6.28
N ASP A 37 15.97 -10.60 5.07
CA ASP A 37 16.36 -9.84 3.88
C ASP A 37 15.69 -8.45 3.80
N GLY A 38 14.92 -8.05 4.82
CA GLY A 38 14.22 -6.78 4.87
C GLY A 38 12.86 -6.74 4.15
N THR A 39 12.49 -7.80 3.43
CA THR A 39 11.18 -7.91 2.76
C THR A 39 10.03 -8.13 3.76
N PRO A 40 8.77 -7.80 3.43
CA PRO A 40 7.66 -8.05 4.33
C PRO A 40 7.36 -9.55 4.43
N ALA A 41 7.19 -10.04 5.65
CA ALA A 41 6.94 -11.45 5.96
C ALA A 41 5.46 -11.73 6.28
N ASP A 42 4.90 -10.94 7.18
CA ASP A 42 3.51 -11.04 7.60
C ASP A 42 2.93 -9.64 7.79
N LEU A 43 1.63 -9.53 7.54
CA LEU A 43 0.82 -8.41 7.96
C LEU A 43 -0.33 -8.89 8.84
N ARG A 44 -0.69 -8.06 9.81
CA ARG A 44 -1.96 -8.17 10.53
C ARG A 44 -2.70 -6.85 10.48
N LEU A 45 -4.00 -6.95 10.26
CA LEU A 45 -4.88 -5.81 10.13
C LEU A 45 -5.96 -5.89 11.21
N ILE A 46 -6.00 -4.87 12.06
CA ILE A 46 -6.98 -4.78 13.13
C ILE A 46 -7.83 -3.55 12.87
N MET A 47 -9.10 -3.77 12.54
CA MET A 47 -10.10 -2.71 12.41
C MET A 47 -11.47 -3.28 12.74
N GLY A 48 -12.34 -2.43 13.29
CA GLY A 48 -13.67 -2.84 13.73
C GLY A 48 -13.65 -3.75 14.95
N ARG A 49 -14.84 -4.21 15.36
CA ARG A 49 -14.99 -5.13 16.49
C ARG A 49 -14.78 -6.59 16.03
N PRO A 50 -14.12 -7.43 16.83
CA PRO A 50 -14.04 -8.87 16.56
C PRO A 50 -15.42 -9.48 16.31
N GLY A 51 -15.51 -10.39 15.35
CA GLY A 51 -16.78 -11.04 14.95
C GLY A 51 -17.67 -10.23 14.01
N THR A 52 -17.31 -8.98 13.67
CA THR A 52 -18.00 -8.24 12.61
C THR A 52 -17.53 -8.68 11.21
N THR A 53 -18.40 -8.53 10.21
CA THR A 53 -18.08 -8.88 8.81
C THR A 53 -16.83 -8.16 8.30
N LEU A 54 -16.70 -6.87 8.56
CA LEU A 54 -15.52 -6.09 8.16
C LEU A 54 -14.24 -6.65 8.80
N HIS A 55 -14.26 -6.89 10.12
CA HIS A 55 -13.11 -7.45 10.82
C HIS A 55 -12.70 -8.81 10.23
N GLY A 56 -13.66 -9.71 10.01
CA GLY A 56 -13.38 -11.03 9.45
C GLY A 56 -12.83 -10.98 8.02
N LEU A 57 -13.36 -10.12 7.16
CA LEU A 57 -12.87 -9.94 5.79
C LEU A 57 -11.46 -9.35 5.77
N LEU A 58 -11.20 -8.33 6.59
CA LEU A 58 -9.89 -7.68 6.68
C LEU A 58 -8.82 -8.63 7.24
N ASP A 59 -9.15 -9.42 8.26
CA ASP A 59 -8.27 -10.45 8.80
C ASP A 59 -7.97 -11.52 7.75
N THR A 60 -8.98 -12.01 7.04
CA THR A 60 -8.82 -13.00 5.96
C THR A 60 -7.92 -12.47 4.84
N VAL A 61 -8.08 -11.21 4.43
CA VAL A 61 -7.19 -10.59 3.43
C VAL A 61 -5.76 -10.48 3.94
N ALA A 62 -5.57 -10.09 5.21
CA ALA A 62 -4.23 -10.00 5.80
C ALA A 62 -3.53 -11.37 5.83
N VAL A 63 -4.25 -12.43 6.18
CA VAL A 63 -3.76 -13.81 6.14
C VAL A 63 -3.41 -14.24 4.72
N ALA A 64 -4.27 -13.93 3.74
CA ALA A 64 -4.05 -14.30 2.34
C ALA A 64 -2.79 -13.64 1.75
N ILE A 65 -2.60 -12.33 1.99
CA ILE A 65 -1.40 -11.61 1.53
C ILE A 65 -0.16 -12.15 2.25
N SER A 66 -0.23 -12.37 3.57
CA SER A 66 0.90 -12.92 4.34
C SER A 66 1.34 -14.28 3.83
N THR A 67 0.38 -15.19 3.62
CA THR A 67 0.63 -16.52 3.04
C THR A 67 1.30 -16.43 1.67
N GLY A 68 0.82 -15.52 0.82
CA GLY A 68 1.39 -15.32 -0.50
C GLY A 68 2.82 -14.77 -0.46
N LEU A 69 3.11 -13.81 0.43
CA LEU A 69 4.47 -13.29 0.60
C LEU A 69 5.44 -14.37 1.11
N GLN A 70 5.00 -15.22 2.04
CA GLN A 70 5.82 -16.31 2.59
C GLN A 70 6.13 -17.40 1.55
N THR A 71 5.21 -17.63 0.63
CA THR A 71 5.39 -18.56 -0.51
C THR A 71 6.16 -17.94 -1.67
N GLY A 72 6.60 -16.68 -1.55
CA GLY A 72 7.47 -16.01 -2.52
C GLY A 72 6.74 -15.22 -3.61
N ILE A 73 5.42 -15.00 -3.48
CA ILE A 73 4.70 -14.09 -4.39
C ILE A 73 5.22 -12.67 -4.16
N PRO A 74 5.68 -11.95 -5.21
CA PRO A 74 6.20 -10.59 -5.05
C PRO A 74 5.13 -9.62 -4.53
N LEU A 75 5.51 -8.72 -3.61
CA LEU A 75 4.60 -7.69 -3.07
C LEU A 75 3.90 -6.88 -4.18
N ALA A 76 4.63 -6.50 -5.22
CA ALA A 76 4.11 -5.77 -6.37
C ALA A 76 2.90 -6.46 -7.03
N THR A 77 2.78 -7.79 -6.93
CA THR A 77 1.61 -8.53 -7.42
C THR A 77 0.36 -8.20 -6.62
N PHE A 78 0.46 -8.11 -5.29
CA PHE A 78 -0.67 -7.72 -4.44
C PHE A 78 -1.06 -6.27 -4.67
N VAL A 79 -0.08 -5.37 -4.75
CA VAL A 79 -0.32 -3.95 -5.03
C VAL A 79 -1.07 -3.79 -6.35
N ARG A 80 -0.59 -4.41 -7.43
CA ARG A 80 -1.26 -4.37 -8.74
C ARG A 80 -2.68 -4.93 -8.73
N ARG A 81 -2.98 -5.88 -7.85
CA ARG A 81 -4.28 -6.55 -7.79
C ARG A 81 -5.30 -5.84 -6.91
N PHE A 82 -4.82 -5.18 -5.85
CA PHE A 82 -5.69 -4.65 -4.81
C PHE A 82 -5.70 -3.13 -4.73
N ALA A 83 -4.73 -2.43 -5.34
CA ALA A 83 -4.81 -0.98 -5.49
C ALA A 83 -6.12 -0.60 -6.19
N ASP A 84 -6.73 0.49 -5.72
CA ASP A 84 -8.01 1.02 -6.20
C ASP A 84 -9.22 0.09 -6.03
N THR A 85 -9.09 -0.97 -5.21
CA THR A 85 -10.26 -1.75 -4.77
C THR A 85 -11.20 -0.84 -3.98
N ARG A 86 -12.50 -0.88 -4.30
CA ARG A 86 -13.50 0.06 -3.76
C ARG A 86 -14.46 -0.62 -2.79
N PHE A 87 -14.44 -0.20 -1.53
CA PHE A 87 -15.45 -0.53 -0.51
C PHE A 87 -15.20 0.32 0.75
N GLU A 88 -16.23 0.49 1.56
CA GLU A 88 -16.14 1.23 2.83
C GLU A 88 -15.49 0.42 3.95
N PRO A 89 -14.66 1.02 4.82
CA PRO A 89 -14.32 2.46 4.88
C PRO A 89 -13.39 2.93 3.74
N ALA A 90 -13.68 4.10 3.18
CA ALA A 90 -12.88 4.78 2.15
C ALA A 90 -12.77 6.30 2.40
N GLY A 91 -11.88 6.98 1.68
CA GLY A 91 -11.72 8.43 1.71
C GLY A 91 -10.40 8.88 2.33
N LEU A 92 -10.44 10.00 3.05
CA LEU A 92 -9.25 10.64 3.61
C LEU A 92 -8.56 9.77 4.67
N THR A 93 -7.23 9.88 4.73
CA THR A 93 -6.39 9.24 5.76
C THR A 93 -5.62 10.26 6.58
N ASP A 94 -5.00 9.80 7.67
CA ASP A 94 -4.01 10.55 8.46
C ASP A 94 -2.56 10.36 7.99
N ASP A 95 -2.35 9.58 6.91
CA ASP A 95 -1.04 9.36 6.31
C ASP A 95 -0.77 10.41 5.22
N PRO A 96 0.19 11.34 5.43
CA PRO A 96 0.46 12.41 4.47
C PRO A 96 1.03 11.90 3.13
N GLU A 97 1.55 10.67 3.09
CA GLU A 97 2.03 10.05 1.87
C GLU A 97 0.90 9.35 1.09
N ILE A 98 -0.24 9.07 1.73
CA ILE A 98 -1.42 8.44 1.12
C ILE A 98 -2.71 9.19 1.54
N PRO A 99 -2.92 10.44 1.06
CA PRO A 99 -3.96 11.30 1.63
C PRO A 99 -5.40 10.81 1.44
N GLU A 100 -5.66 10.01 0.39
CA GLU A 100 -6.97 9.49 0.05
C GLU A 100 -6.86 8.08 -0.55
N VAL A 101 -7.79 7.21 -0.19
CA VAL A 101 -7.85 5.80 -0.62
C VAL A 101 -9.26 5.38 -0.94
N THR A 102 -9.42 4.34 -1.75
CA THR A 102 -10.74 3.82 -2.12
C THR A 102 -11.22 2.67 -1.24
N SER A 103 -10.37 2.17 -0.35
CA SER A 103 -10.70 1.22 0.70
C SER A 103 -9.55 1.08 1.70
N VAL A 104 -9.81 0.41 2.82
CA VAL A 104 -8.77 -0.01 3.77
C VAL A 104 -7.74 -0.94 3.13
N VAL A 105 -8.15 -1.82 2.21
CA VAL A 105 -7.22 -2.72 1.52
C VAL A 105 -6.32 -1.96 0.54
N ASP A 106 -6.88 -0.99 -0.19
CA ASP A 106 -6.12 -0.06 -1.03
C ASP A 106 -5.05 0.68 -0.21
N TYR A 107 -5.43 1.22 0.96
CA TYR A 107 -4.47 1.82 1.90
C TYR A 107 -3.34 0.87 2.28
N VAL A 108 -3.68 -0.35 2.73
CA VAL A 108 -2.68 -1.33 3.19
C VAL A 108 -1.69 -1.66 2.08
N VAL A 109 -2.14 -1.95 0.86
CA VAL A 109 -1.20 -2.32 -0.22
C VAL A 109 -0.37 -1.13 -0.71
N ARG A 110 -0.93 0.09 -0.76
CA ARG A 110 -0.16 1.31 -1.05
C ARG A 110 0.88 1.58 0.02
N ARG A 111 0.52 1.38 1.29
CA ARG A 111 1.43 1.57 2.43
C ARG A 111 2.57 0.56 2.42
N LEU A 112 2.28 -0.70 2.13
CA LEU A 112 3.29 -1.72 1.94
C LEU A 112 4.19 -1.39 0.76
N ALA A 113 3.64 -0.90 -0.36
CA ALA A 113 4.45 -0.47 -1.49
C ALA A 113 5.44 0.62 -1.09
N LEU A 114 4.98 1.69 -0.43
CA LEU A 114 5.86 2.78 0.02
C LEU A 114 6.92 2.31 1.04
N ASP A 115 6.57 1.37 1.92
CA ASP A 115 7.49 0.91 2.98
C ASP A 115 8.54 -0.10 2.47
N TYR A 116 8.29 -0.81 1.36
CA TYR A 116 9.09 -1.96 0.95
C TYR A 116 9.52 -1.99 -0.53
N LEU A 117 8.93 -1.17 -1.40
CA LEU A 117 9.29 -1.12 -2.82
C LEU A 117 10.09 0.13 -3.16
N THR A 118 11.03 -0.01 -4.08
CA THR A 118 11.78 1.13 -4.61
C THR A 118 10.87 2.05 -5.41
N LEU A 119 11.27 3.30 -5.64
CA LEU A 119 10.52 4.21 -6.50
C LEU A 119 10.34 3.62 -7.92
N GLU A 120 11.38 2.96 -8.45
CA GLU A 120 11.34 2.32 -9.76
C GLU A 120 10.27 1.22 -9.84
N ASP A 121 10.14 0.41 -8.79
CA ASP A 121 9.10 -0.65 -8.72
C ASP A 121 7.69 -0.07 -8.53
N ARG A 122 7.58 1.12 -7.91
CA ARG A 122 6.30 1.76 -7.60
C ARG A 122 5.72 2.57 -8.76
N VAL A 123 6.56 3.16 -9.61
CA VAL A 123 6.11 3.96 -10.76
C VAL A 123 5.15 3.18 -11.68
N PRO A 124 5.44 1.92 -12.09
CA PRO A 124 4.52 1.11 -12.90
C PRO A 124 3.21 0.75 -12.20
N LEU A 125 3.15 0.86 -10.87
CA LEU A 125 2.00 0.55 -10.04
C LEU A 125 1.15 1.80 -9.74
N ASP A 126 1.57 2.98 -10.19
CA ASP A 126 0.99 4.29 -9.87
C ASP A 126 0.91 4.59 -8.37
N VAL A 127 1.82 4.01 -7.57
CA VAL A 127 1.90 4.24 -6.12
C VAL A 127 2.97 5.27 -5.81
N LEU A 128 2.61 6.54 -5.93
CA LEU A 128 3.48 7.68 -5.70
C LEU A 128 2.98 8.52 -4.52
N THR A 129 3.91 9.06 -3.72
CA THR A 129 3.56 10.07 -2.70
C THR A 129 3.11 11.37 -3.39
N PRO A 130 2.40 12.28 -2.69
CA PRO A 130 2.04 13.59 -3.25
C PRO A 130 3.25 14.38 -3.78
N LEU A 131 4.38 14.31 -3.07
CA LEU A 131 5.62 14.98 -3.48
C LEU A 131 6.18 14.37 -4.77
N GLU A 132 6.21 13.04 -4.86
CA GLU A 132 6.68 12.33 -6.06
C GLU A 132 5.77 12.61 -7.27
N ARG A 133 4.44 12.59 -7.09
CA ARG A 133 3.50 12.96 -8.17
C ARG A 133 3.72 14.39 -8.66
N ALA A 134 3.94 15.33 -7.73
CA ALA A 134 4.20 16.72 -8.08
C ALA A 134 5.49 16.89 -8.88
N ALA A 135 6.52 16.10 -8.56
CA ALA A 135 7.79 16.09 -9.29
C ALA A 135 7.67 15.49 -10.71
N THR A 136 6.81 14.48 -10.88
CA THR A 136 6.61 13.79 -12.18
C THR A 136 5.67 14.55 -13.11
N ARG A 137 4.86 15.48 -12.61
CA ARG A 137 3.97 16.29 -13.44
C ARG A 137 4.81 17.23 -14.32
N PRO A 138 4.67 17.23 -15.66
CA PRO A 138 5.39 18.16 -16.50
C PRO A 138 5.06 19.59 -16.07
N ARG A 139 6.09 20.40 -15.77
CA ARG A 139 5.93 21.84 -15.53
C ARG A 139 5.44 22.44 -16.84
N HIS A 140 4.13 22.62 -16.98
CA HIS A 140 3.60 23.38 -18.10
C HIS A 140 4.26 24.76 -18.09
N ALA A 141 5.02 25.05 -19.15
CA ALA A 141 5.49 26.39 -19.46
C ALA A 141 4.28 27.34 -19.41
N GLY A 142 4.44 28.47 -18.72
CA GLY A 142 3.37 29.46 -18.55
C GLY A 142 2.76 29.92 -19.88
N PRO A 143 1.59 30.57 -19.83
CA PRO A 143 0.86 30.93 -21.04
C PRO A 143 1.76 31.72 -21.99
N VAL A 144 1.94 31.23 -23.21
CA VAL A 144 2.67 31.93 -24.26
C VAL A 144 1.98 33.28 -24.46
N GLY A 145 2.74 34.36 -24.28
CA GLY A 145 2.20 35.71 -24.18
C GLY A 145 1.33 36.06 -25.39
N TRP A 146 0.06 36.37 -25.13
CA TRP A 146 -0.76 37.07 -26.09
C TRP A 146 -0.12 38.45 -26.29
N ARG A 147 0.43 38.72 -27.48
CA ARG A 147 0.85 40.06 -27.85
C ARG A 147 -0.38 40.82 -28.33
N ALA A 148 -0.73 41.88 -27.61
CA ALA A 148 -1.72 42.86 -28.02
C ALA A 148 -1.38 43.39 -29.43
N GLY A 149 -2.19 43.00 -30.40
CA GLY A 149 -2.19 43.58 -31.73
C GLY A 149 -2.85 44.95 -31.68
N ARG A 150 -2.04 45.98 -31.90
CA ARG A 150 -2.44 47.35 -32.20
C ARG A 150 -3.51 47.41 -33.28
N SER A 151 -4.53 48.25 -33.10
CA SER A 151 -5.15 49.10 -34.12
C SER A 151 -5.93 50.20 -33.43
#